data_AF-A0A643BPG5-F1
#
_entry.id   AF-A0A643BPG5-F1
#
_cell.length_a   1.000
_cell.length_b   1.000
_cell.length_c   1.000
_cell.angle_alpha   90.00
_cell.angle_beta   90.00
_cell.angle_gamma   90.00
#
_symmetry.space_group_name_H-M   'P 1'
#
loop_
_entity.id
_entity.type
_entity.pdbx_description
1 polymer ?
#
loop_
_entity_poly.entity_id
_entity_poly.type
_entity_poly.pdbx_seq_one_letter_code
_entity_poly.pdbx_strand_id
1 'polypeptide(L)'
;MAEGEEMQAFTSIMDALTSMKNMEKELLCPVCQEMYKQPLVLPCTHNVCQACAREVLGQQGYPDRLDRLLKSGGAGTCGVGVGMLGCPSGRWKGSITGQGHLSVFQGGLMCPDHKEEVTHYCKTCQRLVCQLCRVRRTHSGHKITPVLSAYQALKDKLTKSLTYILGNQDTVQTQICELEETVRHTEVSGQQAKEEVSQLVRGLGAVLEEKRASLLQAIEECQQERLARLSAQIQEHRSLLDGSGLVGYAQEVLKETDQPCFVQAAKQLHNRIARATEALQMFRPAASSSFRHCQLDVGREMKLLTELNFLRVPEAPVIDTQRTFAYDQIFLCWRLPPHSPPAWHYTIEFRRTDVPAQSGPTRWQRREEVRGTSALLENPDTGSVYVLRVRGCNKAGYGEYSEDVHLHTPPA
;
A
#
# COMPACT_ATOMS: atom_id res chain seq x y z
N MET A 1 -6.16 -5.41 -9.71
CA MET A 1 -5.33 -6.54 -10.17
C MET A 1 -3.96 -6.56 -9.51
N ALA A 2 -3.31 -5.40 -9.29
CA ALA A 2 -2.01 -5.30 -8.61
C ALA A 2 -1.97 -5.92 -7.19
N GLU A 3 -3.00 -5.71 -6.35
CA GLU A 3 -3.04 -6.27 -4.98
C GLU A 3 -3.06 -7.81 -4.94
N GLY A 4 -3.58 -8.46 -5.99
CA GLY A 4 -3.63 -9.92 -6.10
C GLY A 4 -2.28 -10.54 -6.46
N GLU A 5 -1.52 -9.87 -7.32
CA GLU A 5 -0.18 -10.31 -7.74
C GLU A 5 0.84 -10.11 -6.61
N GLU A 6 0.74 -9.01 -5.85
CA GLU A 6 1.57 -8.75 -4.67
C GLU A 6 1.34 -9.78 -3.56
N MET A 7 0.08 -10.17 -3.30
CA MET A 7 -0.26 -11.19 -2.31
C MET A 7 0.26 -12.59 -2.71
N GLN A 8 0.24 -12.91 -4.01
CA GLN A 8 0.76 -14.17 -4.52
C GLN A 8 2.30 -14.23 -4.45
N ALA A 9 2.97 -13.11 -4.74
CA ALA A 9 4.42 -13.00 -4.57
C ALA A 9 4.82 -13.13 -3.08
N PHE A 10 4.10 -12.45 -2.19
CA PHE A 10 4.32 -12.50 -0.75
C PHE A 10 4.22 -13.93 -0.19
N THR A 11 3.14 -14.64 -0.53
CA THR A 11 2.91 -16.02 -0.06
C THR A 11 4.01 -16.97 -0.54
N SER A 12 4.41 -16.88 -1.81
CA SER A 12 5.51 -17.69 -2.35
C SER A 12 6.85 -17.45 -1.64
N ILE A 13 7.14 -16.20 -1.25
CA ILE A 13 8.37 -15.86 -0.52
C ILE A 13 8.33 -16.42 0.90
N MET A 14 7.19 -16.27 1.60
CA MET A 14 7.03 -16.75 2.97
C MET A 14 7.10 -18.27 3.09
N ASP A 15 6.58 -19.01 2.11
CA ASP A 15 6.68 -20.47 2.06
C ASP A 15 8.14 -20.92 1.90
N ALA A 16 8.91 -20.25 1.05
CA ALA A 16 10.33 -20.53 0.87
C ALA A 16 11.14 -20.27 2.16
N LEU A 17 10.90 -19.15 2.84
CA LEU A 17 11.54 -18.81 4.13
C LEU A 17 11.18 -19.82 5.22
N THR A 18 9.93 -20.29 5.24
CA THR A 18 9.45 -21.28 6.22
C THR A 18 10.09 -22.65 5.97
N SER A 19 10.26 -23.04 4.71
CA SER A 19 11.01 -24.25 4.34
C SER A 19 12.47 -24.18 4.80
N MET A 20 13.12 -23.02 4.69
CA MET A 20 14.50 -22.84 5.17
C MET A 20 14.63 -22.96 6.68
N LYS A 21 13.72 -22.37 7.45
CA LYS A 21 13.69 -22.50 8.92
C LYS A 21 13.43 -23.94 9.39
N ASN A 22 12.68 -24.72 8.62
CA ASN A 22 12.46 -26.14 8.94
C ASN A 22 13.72 -26.98 8.72
N MET A 23 14.53 -26.65 7.70
CA MET A 23 15.82 -27.33 7.47
C MET A 23 16.82 -27.09 8.60
N GLU A 24 16.82 -25.90 9.23
CA GLU A 24 17.71 -25.61 10.37
C GLU A 24 17.48 -26.55 11.57
N LYS A 25 16.24 -26.98 11.79
CA LYS A 25 15.90 -27.92 12.88
C LYS A 25 16.46 -29.33 12.63
N GLU A 26 16.66 -29.69 11.37
CA GLU A 26 17.28 -30.98 10.98
C GLU A 26 18.79 -31.00 11.20
N LEU A 27 19.41 -29.84 11.43
CA LEU A 27 20.85 -29.68 11.69
C LEU A 27 21.23 -29.75 13.18
N LEU A 28 20.25 -29.98 14.06
CA LEU A 28 20.43 -30.06 15.51
C LEU A 28 20.61 -31.50 15.98
N CYS A 29 21.52 -31.68 16.93
CA CYS A 29 21.73 -32.96 17.61
C CYS A 29 20.57 -33.26 18.57
N PRO A 30 19.95 -34.44 18.50
CA PRO A 30 18.81 -34.78 19.36
C PRO A 30 19.17 -34.91 20.86
N VAL A 31 20.47 -35.00 21.19
CA VAL A 31 20.95 -35.16 22.56
C VAL A 31 21.26 -33.80 23.21
N CYS A 32 22.10 -32.98 22.58
CA CYS A 32 22.50 -31.68 23.13
C CYS A 32 21.66 -30.51 22.61
N GLN A 33 20.81 -30.72 21.60
CA GLN A 33 19.98 -29.70 20.94
C GLN A 33 20.76 -28.54 20.31
N GLU A 34 22.08 -28.67 20.19
CA GLU A 34 22.95 -27.75 19.44
C GLU A 34 23.21 -28.26 18.02
N MET A 35 23.71 -27.39 17.14
CA MET A 35 24.20 -27.79 15.81
C MET A 35 25.23 -28.92 15.92
N TYR A 36 25.19 -29.88 14.99
CA TYR A 36 26.11 -31.02 15.00
C TYR A 36 27.59 -30.60 15.02
N LYS A 37 28.30 -31.00 16.07
CA LYS A 37 29.76 -30.90 16.18
C LYS A 37 30.34 -32.29 15.97
N GLN A 38 31.12 -32.48 14.89
CA GLN A 38 31.66 -33.77 14.47
C GLN A 38 30.56 -34.87 14.43
N PRO A 39 29.61 -34.77 13.48
CA PRO A 39 28.48 -35.70 13.41
C PRO A 39 28.96 -37.13 13.19
N LEU A 40 28.47 -38.03 14.04
CA LEU A 40 28.59 -39.48 13.84
C LEU A 40 27.29 -39.98 13.22
N VAL A 41 27.41 -40.55 12.02
CA VAL A 41 26.32 -41.24 11.35
C VAL A 41 26.13 -42.60 12.00
N LEU A 42 24.99 -42.81 12.63
CA LEU A 42 24.60 -44.10 13.19
C LEU A 42 24.18 -45.06 12.08
N PRO A 43 24.18 -46.39 12.31
CA PRO A 43 23.74 -47.35 11.30
C PRO A 43 22.29 -47.18 10.83
N CYS A 44 21.45 -46.50 11.62
CA CYS A 44 20.10 -46.08 11.25
C CYS A 44 20.06 -44.76 10.46
N THR A 45 21.20 -44.30 9.93
CA THR A 45 21.39 -43.07 9.13
C THR A 45 21.06 -41.74 9.83
N HIS A 46 20.81 -41.77 11.15
CA HIS A 46 20.66 -40.56 11.96
C HIS A 46 22.02 -40.08 12.47
N ASN A 47 22.11 -38.79 12.78
CA ASN A 47 23.35 -38.16 13.25
C ASN A 47 23.27 -37.86 14.75
N VAL A 48 24.40 -37.95 15.45
CA VAL A 48 24.60 -37.44 16.82
C VAL A 48 26.00 -36.84 16.93
N CYS A 49 26.21 -35.84 17.80
CA CYS A 49 27.57 -35.31 18.02
C CYS A 49 28.49 -36.41 18.58
N GLN A 50 29.76 -36.38 18.19
CA GLN A 50 30.74 -37.35 18.70
C GLN A 50 30.77 -37.38 20.23
N ALA A 51 30.79 -36.21 20.88
CA ALA A 51 30.76 -36.08 22.34
C ALA A 51 29.48 -36.67 22.95
N CYS A 52 28.31 -36.35 22.40
CA CYS A 52 27.03 -36.89 22.85
C CYS A 52 26.96 -38.42 22.73
N ALA A 53 27.51 -38.98 21.65
CA ALA A 53 27.62 -40.42 21.51
C ALA A 53 28.52 -41.03 22.60
N ARG A 54 29.64 -40.37 22.94
CA ARG A 54 30.54 -40.85 24.02
C ARG A 54 29.84 -40.84 25.38
N GLU A 55 29.08 -39.79 25.64
CA GLU A 55 28.37 -39.61 26.90
C GLU A 55 27.25 -40.64 27.08
N VAL A 56 26.39 -40.79 26.07
CA VAL A 56 25.26 -41.73 26.10
C VAL A 56 25.74 -43.19 26.13
N LEU A 57 26.81 -43.53 25.41
CA LEU A 57 27.36 -44.89 25.37
C LEU A 57 28.28 -45.20 26.57
N GLY A 58 28.92 -44.17 27.15
CA GLY A 58 29.76 -44.28 28.34
C GLY A 58 28.95 -44.54 29.61
N GLN A 59 27.79 -43.90 29.75
CA GLN A 59 26.88 -44.11 30.90
C GLN A 59 26.29 -45.53 30.97
N GLN A 60 26.30 -46.29 29.86
CA GLN A 60 25.78 -47.66 29.80
C GLN A 60 26.84 -48.75 30.00
N GLY A 61 28.10 -48.41 30.32
CA GLY A 61 29.13 -49.38 30.67
C GLY A 61 29.73 -50.18 29.49
N TYR A 62 29.64 -49.68 28.25
CA TYR A 62 30.23 -50.33 27.06
C TYR A 62 31.26 -49.42 26.34
N PRO A 63 32.44 -49.14 26.93
CA PRO A 63 33.49 -48.37 26.27
C PRO A 63 33.95 -49.01 24.94
N ASP A 64 33.97 -50.34 24.85
CA ASP A 64 34.34 -51.11 23.65
C ASP A 64 33.36 -50.95 22.46
N ARG A 65 32.14 -50.43 22.68
CA ARG A 65 31.15 -50.22 21.61
C ARG A 65 31.32 -48.88 20.92
N LEU A 66 31.63 -47.83 21.69
CA LEU A 66 31.98 -46.53 21.11
C LEU A 66 33.22 -46.66 20.24
N ASP A 67 34.22 -47.41 20.73
CA ASP A 67 35.45 -47.66 20.00
C ASP A 67 35.19 -48.45 18.70
N ARG A 68 34.22 -49.37 18.71
CA ARG A 68 33.74 -50.06 17.49
C ARG A 68 32.97 -49.14 16.54
N LEU A 69 32.13 -48.22 17.03
CA LEU A 69 31.39 -47.27 16.19
C LEU A 69 32.31 -46.23 15.54
N LEU A 70 33.30 -45.73 16.30
CA LEU A 70 34.32 -44.81 15.80
C LEU A 70 35.26 -45.48 14.78
N LYS A 71 35.54 -46.79 14.92
CA LYS A 71 36.41 -47.56 14.01
C LYS A 71 35.69 -48.17 12.80
N SER A 72 34.37 -48.31 12.81
CA SER A 72 33.58 -48.96 11.73
C SER A 72 32.84 -48.01 10.80
N GLY A 73 32.93 -46.70 11.04
CA GLY A 73 32.27 -45.69 10.18
C GLY A 73 30.75 -45.84 10.04
N GLY A 74 30.08 -46.58 10.95
CA GLY A 74 28.63 -46.82 10.88
C GLY A 74 28.22 -48.08 10.09
N ALA A 75 29.15 -48.95 9.69
CA ALA A 75 28.82 -50.24 9.05
C ALA A 75 28.56 -51.33 10.10
N GLY A 76 27.34 -51.42 10.62
CA GLY A 76 26.90 -52.55 11.45
C GLY A 76 25.39 -52.63 11.58
N THR A 77 24.79 -53.81 11.42
CA THR A 77 23.37 -54.01 11.72
C THR A 77 23.12 -53.71 13.20
N CYS A 78 22.06 -52.95 13.51
CA CYS A 78 21.65 -52.63 14.87
C CYS A 78 21.26 -53.92 15.63
N GLY A 79 22.25 -54.60 16.21
CA GLY A 79 22.07 -55.67 17.20
C GLY A 79 22.13 -55.12 18.62
N VAL A 80 21.69 -53.87 18.82
CA VAL A 80 21.78 -53.21 20.12
C VAL A 80 20.39 -52.79 20.58
N GLY A 81 19.87 -53.48 21.59
CA GLY A 81 18.77 -52.98 22.40
C GLY A 81 19.20 -51.72 23.14
N VAL A 82 19.17 -50.56 22.47
CA VAL A 82 19.24 -49.24 23.11
C VAL A 82 17.84 -48.66 23.10
N GLY A 83 17.03 -49.04 24.09
CA GLY A 83 15.67 -48.52 24.29
C GLY A 83 15.61 -47.06 24.77
N MET A 84 16.67 -46.26 24.63
CA MET A 84 16.77 -44.92 25.22
C MET A 84 17.42 -43.86 24.29
N LEU A 85 17.58 -44.17 23.00
CA LEU A 85 18.03 -43.20 21.97
C LEU A 85 16.91 -42.81 20.99
N GLY A 86 15.66 -43.19 21.29
CA GLY A 86 14.48 -42.69 20.57
C GLY A 86 14.55 -42.86 19.05
N CYS A 87 14.86 -44.06 18.56
CA CYS A 87 14.65 -44.35 17.14
C CYS A 87 13.13 -44.39 16.89
N PRO A 88 12.54 -43.54 16.04
CA PRO A 88 11.07 -43.40 15.95
C PRO A 88 10.32 -44.63 15.41
N SER A 89 11.03 -45.66 14.95
CA SER A 89 10.44 -46.88 14.38
C SER A 89 10.52 -48.05 15.36
N GLY A 90 9.67 -48.02 16.39
CA GLY A 90 9.59 -49.10 17.37
C GLY A 90 9.13 -50.43 16.76
N ARG A 91 10.03 -51.42 16.70
CA ARG A 91 9.76 -52.86 16.86
C ARG A 91 11.10 -53.58 16.94
N TRP A 92 11.13 -54.76 17.58
CA TRP A 92 12.08 -55.88 17.42
C TRP A 92 12.51 -56.47 18.79
N LYS A 93 12.12 -57.73 19.00
CA LYS A 93 12.54 -58.63 20.09
C LYS A 93 13.44 -59.70 19.47
N GLY A 94 14.62 -59.95 20.06
CA GLY A 94 15.50 -61.04 19.67
C GLY A 94 16.73 -61.14 20.57
N SER A 95 16.94 -62.30 21.19
CA SER A 95 18.06 -62.61 22.08
C SER A 95 19.17 -63.31 21.30
N ILE A 96 20.44 -62.98 21.54
CA ILE A 96 21.58 -63.77 21.04
C ILE A 96 22.70 -63.82 22.09
N THR A 97 23.02 -65.06 22.47
CA THR A 97 24.18 -65.54 23.21
C THR A 97 25.42 -65.65 22.30
N GLY A 98 26.63 -65.54 22.88
CA GLY A 98 27.82 -66.16 22.29
C GLY A 98 29.05 -65.27 22.13
N GLN A 99 30.12 -65.71 22.80
CA GLN A 99 31.50 -65.23 22.72
C GLN A 99 32.08 -65.34 21.30
N GLY A 100 32.93 -64.38 20.92
CA GLY A 100 33.66 -64.41 19.65
C GLY A 100 34.89 -63.50 19.69
N HIS A 101 36.03 -64.12 19.42
CA HIS A 101 37.41 -63.66 19.48
C HIS A 101 37.69 -62.37 18.65
N LEU A 102 38.53 -61.48 19.19
CA LEU A 102 38.94 -60.23 18.55
C LEU A 102 39.94 -60.47 17.40
N SER A 103 39.67 -59.86 16.25
CA SER A 103 40.71 -59.49 15.28
C SER A 103 40.57 -58.00 14.97
N VAL A 104 41.63 -57.27 15.29
CA VAL A 104 41.80 -55.84 15.02
C VAL A 104 41.85 -55.62 13.51
N PHE A 105 40.93 -54.83 12.96
CA PHE A 105 41.02 -54.26 11.61
C PHE A 105 40.94 -52.74 11.72
N GLN A 106 41.94 -52.06 11.16
CA GLN A 106 41.90 -50.62 10.88
C GLN A 106 40.84 -50.40 9.78
N GLY A 107 39.61 -50.06 10.18
CA GLY A 107 38.41 -50.34 9.38
C GLY A 107 38.04 -49.28 8.35
N GLY A 108 38.09 -49.66 7.07
CA GLY A 108 37.24 -49.08 6.03
C GLY A 108 35.78 -49.50 6.19
N LEU A 109 34.85 -48.75 5.58
CA LEU A 109 33.43 -49.07 5.55
C LEU A 109 33.21 -50.42 4.83
N MET A 110 32.40 -51.32 5.40
CA MET A 110 32.14 -52.64 4.84
C MET A 110 30.75 -52.72 4.21
N CYS A 111 30.64 -53.44 3.10
CA CYS A 111 29.38 -53.68 2.39
C CYS A 111 28.46 -54.59 3.22
N PRO A 112 27.21 -54.19 3.49
CA PRO A 112 26.28 -54.99 4.31
C PRO A 112 26.01 -56.39 3.75
N ASP A 113 25.94 -56.51 2.43
CA ASP A 113 25.52 -57.74 1.75
C ASP A 113 26.66 -58.74 1.52
N HIS A 114 27.88 -58.23 1.34
CA HIS A 114 29.02 -59.03 0.88
C HIS A 114 30.20 -59.05 1.85
N LYS A 115 30.14 -58.27 2.94
CA LYS A 115 31.21 -58.16 3.96
C LYS A 115 32.58 -57.82 3.37
N GLU A 116 32.61 -57.19 2.20
CA GLU A 116 33.81 -56.64 1.55
C GLU A 116 33.89 -55.13 1.74
N GLU A 117 35.09 -54.57 1.68
CA GLU A 117 35.29 -53.12 1.71
C GLU A 117 34.52 -52.40 0.59
N VAL A 118 33.83 -51.33 0.95
CA VAL A 118 33.16 -50.47 -0.04
C VAL A 118 34.20 -49.63 -0.76
N THR A 119 34.33 -49.87 -2.05
CA THR A 119 35.32 -49.23 -2.92
C THR A 119 34.66 -48.38 -4.00
N HIS A 120 33.34 -48.51 -4.16
CA HIS A 120 32.55 -47.87 -5.20
C HIS A 120 31.33 -47.13 -4.63
N TYR A 121 30.79 -46.18 -5.40
CA TYR A 121 29.56 -45.46 -5.10
C TYR A 121 28.61 -45.58 -6.29
N CYS A 122 27.39 -46.05 -6.03
CA CYS A 122 26.33 -46.13 -7.02
C CYS A 122 25.53 -44.83 -7.01
N LYS A 123 25.67 -44.00 -8.06
CA LYS A 123 24.96 -42.71 -8.18
C LYS A 123 23.46 -42.89 -8.30
N THR A 124 23.02 -43.96 -8.97
CA THR A 124 21.60 -44.28 -9.17
C THR A 124 20.91 -44.62 -7.85
N CYS A 125 21.57 -45.41 -6.99
CA CYS A 125 21.02 -45.83 -5.69
C CYS A 125 21.40 -44.90 -4.52
N GLN A 126 22.27 -43.92 -4.76
CA GLN A 126 22.88 -43.04 -3.75
C GLN A 126 23.51 -43.78 -2.56
N ARG A 127 24.20 -44.90 -2.81
CA ARG A 127 24.77 -45.77 -1.76
C ARG A 127 26.19 -46.23 -2.08
N LEU A 128 26.99 -46.48 -1.03
CA LEU A 128 28.31 -47.09 -1.13
C LEU A 128 28.17 -48.60 -1.41
N VAL A 129 29.01 -49.13 -2.30
CA VAL A 129 28.96 -50.52 -2.76
C VAL A 129 30.38 -51.11 -2.86
N CYS A 130 30.53 -52.43 -2.65
CA CYS A 130 31.80 -53.15 -2.84
C CYS A 130 32.01 -53.57 -4.30
N GLN A 131 33.14 -54.22 -4.59
CA GLN A 131 33.45 -54.77 -5.92
C GLN A 131 32.44 -55.84 -6.35
N LEU A 132 32.04 -56.73 -5.45
CA LEU A 132 31.05 -57.76 -5.77
C LEU A 132 29.67 -57.19 -6.14
N CYS A 133 29.24 -56.09 -5.50
CA CYS A 133 28.00 -55.39 -5.88
C CYS A 133 28.04 -54.80 -7.30
N ARG A 134 29.23 -54.43 -7.79
CA ARG A 134 29.41 -53.90 -9.15
C ARG A 134 29.31 -55.01 -10.21
N VAL A 135 29.79 -56.21 -9.89
CA VAL A 135 29.85 -57.35 -10.83
C VAL A 135 28.56 -58.17 -10.81
N ARG A 136 27.86 -58.23 -9.68
CA ARG A 136 26.57 -58.95 -9.55
C ARG A 136 25.41 -58.14 -10.15
N ARG A 137 24.32 -58.84 -10.48
CA ARG A 137 23.13 -58.25 -11.13
C ARG A 137 22.38 -57.20 -10.28
N THR A 138 22.72 -57.04 -9.00
CA THR A 138 22.02 -56.14 -8.06
C THR A 138 22.13 -54.66 -8.42
N HIS A 139 23.17 -54.24 -9.14
CA HIS A 139 23.32 -52.88 -9.68
C HIS A 139 23.62 -52.88 -11.19
N SER A 140 23.05 -53.85 -11.92
CA SER A 140 23.19 -53.94 -13.38
C SER A 140 22.59 -52.69 -14.06
N GLY A 141 23.35 -52.03 -14.92
CA GLY A 141 22.91 -50.80 -15.60
C GLY A 141 22.98 -49.51 -14.77
N HIS A 142 23.41 -49.58 -13.51
CA HIS A 142 23.55 -48.38 -12.67
C HIS A 142 24.89 -47.66 -12.89
N LYS A 143 24.89 -46.34 -12.69
CA LYS A 143 26.10 -45.52 -12.80
C LYS A 143 26.95 -45.66 -11.54
N ILE A 144 27.95 -46.54 -11.58
CA ILE A 144 28.86 -46.82 -10.48
C ILE A 144 30.21 -46.14 -10.74
N THR A 145 30.74 -45.43 -9.74
CA THR A 145 32.04 -44.75 -9.80
C THR A 145 32.91 -45.12 -8.61
N PRO A 146 34.25 -45.07 -8.70
CA PRO A 146 35.13 -45.26 -7.54
C PRO A 146 34.80 -44.29 -6.41
N VAL A 147 34.93 -44.73 -5.15
CA VAL A 147 34.63 -43.91 -3.96
C VAL A 147 35.42 -42.62 -3.95
N LEU A 148 36.70 -42.64 -4.32
CA LEU A 148 37.54 -41.44 -4.36
C LEU A 148 36.99 -40.36 -5.30
N SER A 149 36.51 -40.76 -6.49
CA SER A 149 35.91 -39.83 -7.46
C SER A 149 34.55 -39.31 -6.98
N ALA A 150 33.73 -40.18 -6.37
CA ALA A 150 32.46 -39.76 -5.78
C ALA A 150 32.65 -38.81 -4.59
N TYR A 151 33.67 -39.07 -3.74
CA TYR A 151 34.06 -38.21 -2.63
C TYR A 151 34.45 -36.82 -3.13
N GLN A 152 35.35 -36.72 -4.11
CA GLN A 152 35.76 -35.44 -4.69
C GLN A 152 34.55 -34.68 -5.26
N ALA A 153 33.72 -35.35 -6.06
CA ALA A 153 32.54 -34.72 -6.67
C ALA A 153 31.50 -34.25 -5.63
N LEU A 154 31.24 -35.04 -4.58
CA LEU A 154 30.32 -34.67 -3.50
C LEU A 154 30.89 -33.56 -2.63
N LYS A 155 32.18 -33.63 -2.30
CA LYS A 155 32.89 -32.58 -1.56
C LYS A 155 32.84 -31.26 -2.33
N ASP A 156 33.18 -31.27 -3.61
CA ASP A 156 33.14 -30.07 -4.46
C ASP A 156 31.73 -29.52 -4.58
N LYS A 157 30.71 -30.39 -4.73
CA LYS A 157 29.31 -29.97 -4.79
C LYS A 157 28.86 -29.30 -3.49
N LEU A 158 29.21 -29.88 -2.34
CA LEU A 158 28.91 -29.32 -1.02
C LEU A 158 29.65 -28.00 -0.80
N THR A 159 30.94 -27.95 -1.12
CA THR A 159 31.74 -26.72 -1.02
C THR A 159 31.15 -25.61 -1.89
N LYS A 160 30.79 -25.88 -3.16
CA LYS A 160 30.14 -24.91 -4.05
C LYS A 160 28.80 -24.42 -3.51
N SER A 161 27.98 -25.34 -2.98
CA SER A 161 26.68 -24.99 -2.39
C SER A 161 26.84 -24.12 -1.15
N LEU A 162 27.80 -24.44 -0.28
CA LEU A 162 28.13 -23.65 0.91
C LEU A 162 28.67 -22.27 0.53
N THR A 163 29.58 -22.16 -0.43
CA THR A 163 30.10 -20.86 -0.89
C THR A 163 29.00 -19.99 -1.50
N TYR A 164 28.02 -20.60 -2.18
CA TYR A 164 26.87 -19.88 -2.71
C TYR A 164 25.97 -19.34 -1.58
N ILE A 165 25.62 -20.18 -0.60
CA ILE A 165 24.80 -19.75 0.54
C ILE A 165 25.50 -18.65 1.35
N LEU A 166 26.80 -18.82 1.64
CA LEU A 166 27.59 -17.83 2.37
C LEU A 166 27.78 -16.53 1.57
N GLY A 167 27.97 -16.61 0.25
CA GLY A 167 28.08 -15.44 -0.62
C GLY A 167 26.77 -14.65 -0.77
N ASN A 168 25.63 -15.34 -0.66
CA ASN A 168 24.31 -14.70 -0.68
C ASN A 168 23.93 -14.03 0.65
N GLN A 169 24.71 -14.20 1.72
CA GLN A 169 24.44 -13.56 3.01
C GLN A 169 24.40 -12.02 2.88
N ASP A 170 25.34 -11.44 2.13
CA ASP A 170 25.35 -10.00 1.85
C ASP A 170 24.13 -9.58 1.04
N THR A 171 23.69 -10.40 0.07
CA THR A 171 22.48 -10.14 -0.72
C THR A 171 21.23 -10.10 0.15
N VAL A 172 21.07 -11.06 1.08
CA VAL A 172 19.95 -11.07 2.02
C VAL A 172 20.00 -9.86 2.93
N GLN A 173 21.19 -9.47 3.41
CA GLN A 173 21.34 -8.26 4.22
C GLN A 173 20.96 -7.00 3.44
N THR A 174 21.36 -6.88 2.17
CA THR A 174 20.94 -5.77 1.30
C THR A 174 19.42 -5.76 1.11
N GLN A 175 18.79 -6.90 0.85
CA GLN A 175 17.33 -7.01 0.73
C GLN A 175 16.60 -6.60 2.02
N ILE A 176 17.13 -6.97 3.19
CA ILE A 176 16.59 -6.52 4.48
C ILE A 176 16.67 -4.99 4.57
N CYS A 177 17.82 -4.39 4.27
CA CYS A 177 17.97 -2.94 4.30
C CYS A 177 17.01 -2.22 3.33
N GLU A 178 16.82 -2.76 2.12
CA GLU A 178 15.85 -2.22 1.13
C GLU A 178 14.41 -2.29 1.65
N LEU A 179 14.03 -3.40 2.30
CA LEU A 179 12.72 -3.55 2.90
C LEU A 179 12.53 -2.59 4.09
N GLU A 180 13.52 -2.47 4.98
CA GLU A 180 13.49 -1.53 6.10
C GLU A 180 13.37 -0.08 5.63
N GLU A 181 14.09 0.30 4.58
CA GLU A 181 13.97 1.62 3.97
C GLU A 181 12.59 1.84 3.35
N THR A 182 12.05 0.83 2.66
CA THR A 182 10.69 0.88 2.08
C THR A 182 9.63 1.04 3.16
N VAL A 183 9.77 0.34 4.29
CA VAL A 183 8.89 0.49 5.47
C VAL A 183 8.96 1.93 5.98
N ARG A 184 10.17 2.43 6.28
CA ARG A 184 10.37 3.80 6.78
C ARG A 184 9.82 4.85 5.83
N HIS A 185 10.04 4.69 4.52
CA HIS A 185 9.52 5.59 3.51
C HIS A 185 7.99 5.57 3.47
N THR A 186 7.37 4.39 3.54
CA THR A 186 5.91 4.24 3.57
C THR A 186 5.30 4.90 4.80
N GLU A 187 5.94 4.77 5.97
CA GLU A 187 5.52 5.45 7.21
C GLU A 187 5.57 6.98 7.08
N VAL A 188 6.69 7.52 6.61
CA VAL A 188 6.88 8.97 6.42
C VAL A 188 5.91 9.51 5.38
N SER A 189 5.77 8.83 4.23
CA SER A 189 4.83 9.20 3.17
C SER A 189 3.38 9.18 3.67
N GLY A 190 3.00 8.16 4.43
CA GLY A 190 1.68 8.07 5.06
C GLY A 190 1.43 9.18 6.08
N GLN A 191 2.43 9.55 6.89
CA GLN A 191 2.33 10.68 7.81
C GLN A 191 2.15 12.00 7.06
N GLN A 192 2.94 12.22 6.00
CA GLN A 192 2.84 13.43 5.18
C GLN A 192 1.47 13.56 4.53
N ALA A 193 0.93 12.48 3.93
CA ALA A 193 -0.39 12.49 3.34
C ALA A 193 -1.50 12.84 4.36
N LYS A 194 -1.40 12.34 5.60
CA LYS A 194 -2.33 12.69 6.69
C LYS A 194 -2.23 14.17 7.07
N GLU A 195 -1.03 14.72 7.13
CA GLU A 195 -0.81 16.13 7.46
C GLU A 195 -1.34 17.04 6.35
N GLU A 196 -1.13 16.69 5.08
CA GLU A 196 -1.68 17.43 3.93
C GLU A 196 -3.21 17.49 3.96
N VAL A 197 -3.89 16.36 4.21
CA VAL A 197 -5.36 16.34 4.39
C VAL A 197 -5.77 17.22 5.55
N SER A 198 -5.06 17.13 6.68
CA SER A 198 -5.36 17.93 7.87
C SER A 198 -5.19 19.43 7.59
N GLN A 199 -4.18 19.83 6.83
CA GLN A 199 -3.97 21.22 6.41
C GLN A 199 -5.09 21.72 5.50
N LEU A 200 -5.51 20.94 4.51
CA LEU A 200 -6.60 21.31 3.61
C LEU A 200 -7.92 21.51 4.34
N VAL A 201 -8.26 20.60 5.27
CA VAL A 201 -9.48 20.70 6.08
C VAL A 201 -9.41 21.88 7.06
N ARG A 202 -8.25 22.14 7.69
CA ARG A 202 -8.05 23.34 8.51
C ARG A 202 -8.22 24.62 7.69
N GLY A 203 -7.74 24.63 6.44
CA GLY A 203 -7.93 25.75 5.51
C GLY A 203 -9.41 26.00 5.20
N LEU A 204 -10.19 24.95 4.92
CA LEU A 204 -11.65 25.06 4.75
C LEU A 204 -12.33 25.61 6.01
N GLY A 205 -11.92 25.12 7.19
CA GLY A 205 -12.42 25.61 8.47
C GLY A 205 -12.15 27.10 8.70
N ALA A 206 -10.95 27.58 8.34
CA ALA A 206 -10.60 29.00 8.47
C ALA A 206 -11.49 29.90 7.61
N VAL A 207 -11.76 29.50 6.36
CA VAL A 207 -12.67 30.24 5.47
C VAL A 207 -14.10 30.28 6.02
N LEU A 208 -14.57 29.17 6.60
CA LEU A 208 -15.90 29.12 7.22
C LEU A 208 -15.99 30.03 8.46
N GLU A 209 -14.95 30.06 9.30
CA GLU A 209 -14.89 30.95 10.48
C GLU A 209 -14.82 32.42 10.07
N GLU A 210 -14.05 32.77 9.04
CA GLU A 210 -14.03 34.13 8.48
C GLU A 210 -15.42 34.52 7.97
N LYS A 211 -16.10 33.62 7.24
CA LYS A 211 -17.46 33.87 6.76
C LYS A 211 -18.45 34.03 7.91
N ARG A 212 -18.32 33.23 8.97
CA ARG A 212 -19.13 33.36 10.20
C ARG A 212 -18.95 34.73 10.83
N ALA A 213 -17.70 35.18 11.01
CA ALA A 213 -17.40 36.50 11.58
C ALA A 213 -18.02 37.63 10.76
N SER A 214 -17.88 37.59 9.43
CA SER A 214 -18.47 38.58 8.52
C SER A 214 -20.00 38.63 8.61
N LEU A 215 -20.67 37.48 8.68
CA LEU A 215 -22.13 37.42 8.79
C LEU A 215 -22.63 37.97 10.15
N LEU A 216 -21.93 37.66 11.23
CA LEU A 216 -22.26 38.19 12.56
C LEU A 216 -22.05 39.71 12.63
N GLN A 217 -20.97 40.20 12.04
CA GLN A 217 -20.70 41.63 11.95
C GLN A 217 -21.82 42.37 11.20
N ALA A 218 -22.30 41.83 10.07
CA ALA A 218 -23.40 42.44 9.32
C ALA A 218 -24.71 42.53 10.15
N ILE A 219 -24.98 41.53 11.00
CA ILE A 219 -26.11 41.55 11.93
C ILE A 219 -25.92 42.63 13.00
N GLU A 220 -24.72 42.72 13.56
CA GLU A 220 -24.38 43.72 14.57
C GLU A 220 -24.47 45.15 14.04
N GLU A 221 -23.95 45.42 12.84
CA GLU A 221 -24.05 46.73 12.18
C GLU A 221 -25.53 47.11 11.94
N CYS A 222 -26.34 46.18 11.42
CA CYS A 222 -27.78 46.38 11.25
C CYS A 222 -28.48 46.65 12.60
N GLN A 223 -28.09 45.95 13.66
CA GLN A 223 -28.62 46.18 15.01
C GLN A 223 -28.25 47.57 15.52
N GLN A 224 -26.99 47.96 15.41
CA GLN A 224 -26.48 49.26 15.86
C GLN A 224 -27.18 50.40 15.12
N GLU A 225 -27.34 50.31 13.79
CA GLU A 225 -28.06 51.31 13.00
C GLU A 225 -29.52 51.47 13.46
N ARG A 226 -30.22 50.35 13.67
CA ARG A 226 -31.62 50.36 14.12
C ARG A 226 -31.75 50.94 15.53
N LEU A 227 -30.86 50.57 16.43
CA LEU A 227 -30.82 51.11 17.80
C LEU A 227 -30.51 52.60 17.79
N ALA A 228 -29.57 53.06 16.96
CA ALA A 228 -29.24 54.47 16.82
C ALA A 228 -30.46 55.29 16.35
N ARG A 229 -31.17 54.81 15.33
CA ARG A 229 -32.40 55.45 14.81
C ARG A 229 -33.51 55.52 15.86
N LEU A 230 -33.73 54.43 16.59
CA LEU A 230 -34.73 54.40 17.67
C LEU A 230 -34.34 55.31 18.83
N SER A 231 -33.06 55.34 19.21
CA SER A 231 -32.55 56.19 20.28
C SER A 231 -32.67 57.67 19.92
N ALA A 232 -32.34 58.04 18.68
CA ALA A 232 -32.54 59.39 18.17
C ALA A 232 -34.03 59.80 18.18
N GLN A 233 -34.92 58.91 17.74
CA GLN A 233 -36.37 59.16 17.81
C GLN A 233 -36.84 59.36 19.27
N ILE A 234 -36.35 58.55 20.22
CA ILE A 234 -36.67 58.71 21.65
C ILE A 234 -36.19 60.06 22.16
N GLN A 235 -34.97 60.48 21.80
CA GLN A 235 -34.42 61.77 22.23
C GLN A 235 -35.24 62.94 21.68
N GLU A 236 -35.62 62.91 20.40
CA GLU A 236 -36.46 63.94 19.78
C GLU A 236 -37.83 64.06 20.50
N HIS A 237 -38.48 62.93 20.78
CA HIS A 237 -39.75 62.93 21.52
C HIS A 237 -39.60 63.40 22.97
N ARG A 238 -38.47 63.14 23.63
CA ARG A 238 -38.17 63.70 24.96
C ARG A 238 -37.99 65.22 24.90
N SER A 239 -37.25 65.72 23.91
CA SER A 239 -37.09 67.17 23.71
C SER A 239 -38.42 67.88 23.42
N LEU A 240 -39.37 67.21 22.74
CA LEU A 240 -40.73 67.73 22.57
C LEU A 240 -41.49 67.84 23.91
N LEU A 241 -41.30 66.91 24.85
CA LEU A 241 -41.89 66.98 26.20
C LEU A 241 -41.28 68.12 27.03
N ASP A 242 -39.98 68.35 26.90
CA ASP A 242 -39.27 69.42 27.60
C ASP A 242 -39.56 70.83 27.02
N GLY A 243 -40.18 70.88 25.82
CA GLY A 243 -40.57 72.08 25.08
C GLY A 243 -41.72 72.89 25.71
N SER A 244 -41.61 73.24 26.99
CA SER A 244 -42.56 74.08 27.73
C SER A 244 -42.79 75.46 27.10
N GLY A 245 -41.87 75.92 26.25
CA GLY A 245 -41.93 77.23 25.59
C GLY A 245 -43.11 77.41 24.65
N LEU A 246 -43.61 76.36 23.98
CA LEU A 246 -44.78 76.49 23.10
C LEU A 246 -46.08 76.65 23.91
N VAL A 247 -46.17 75.92 25.02
CA VAL A 247 -47.28 76.03 25.97
C VAL A 247 -47.23 77.39 26.69
N GLY A 248 -46.05 77.83 27.14
CA GLY A 248 -45.86 79.14 27.75
C GLY A 248 -46.17 80.29 26.79
N TYR A 249 -45.68 80.22 25.55
CA TYR A 249 -46.01 81.21 24.52
C TYR A 249 -47.51 81.22 24.21
N ALA A 250 -48.15 80.05 24.15
CA ALA A 250 -49.60 79.97 23.99
C ALA A 250 -50.34 80.65 25.14
N GLN A 251 -49.91 80.44 26.38
CA GLN A 251 -50.47 81.10 27.56
C GLN A 251 -50.30 82.62 27.53
N GLU A 252 -49.16 83.14 27.04
CA GLU A 252 -48.95 84.59 26.90
C GLU A 252 -49.80 85.20 25.77
N VAL A 253 -49.88 84.55 24.60
CA VAL A 253 -50.74 85.02 23.49
C VAL A 253 -52.21 85.12 23.94
N LEU A 254 -52.67 84.22 24.81
CA LEU A 254 -54.03 84.25 25.36
C LEU A 254 -54.32 85.43 26.30
N LYS A 255 -53.29 86.14 26.78
CA LYS A 255 -53.45 87.34 27.63
C LYS A 255 -53.55 88.65 26.83
N GLU A 256 -53.28 88.61 25.52
CA GLU A 256 -53.31 89.80 24.66
C GLU A 256 -54.74 90.37 24.59
N THR A 257 -54.85 91.69 24.78
CA THR A 257 -56.15 92.38 24.84
C THR A 257 -56.44 93.19 23.57
N ASP A 258 -55.41 93.53 22.79
CA ASP A 258 -55.58 94.16 21.47
C ASP A 258 -56.04 93.13 20.43
N GLN A 259 -57.25 93.31 19.90
CA GLN A 259 -57.90 92.34 19.02
C GLN A 259 -57.12 92.10 17.70
N PRO A 260 -56.64 93.13 16.97
CA PRO A 260 -55.80 92.92 15.79
C PRO A 260 -54.49 92.17 16.09
N CYS A 261 -53.76 92.55 17.15
CA CYS A 261 -52.51 91.89 17.54
C CYS A 261 -52.75 90.44 17.96
N PHE A 262 -53.82 90.17 18.71
CA PHE A 262 -54.20 88.81 19.12
C PHE A 262 -54.46 87.92 17.90
N VAL A 263 -55.28 88.35 16.94
CA VAL A 263 -55.63 87.54 15.76
C VAL A 263 -54.36 87.19 14.94
N GLN A 264 -53.43 88.13 14.80
CA GLN A 264 -52.18 87.91 14.09
C GLN A 264 -51.27 86.88 14.80
N ALA A 265 -51.11 87.00 16.12
CA ALA A 265 -50.29 86.08 16.92
C ALA A 265 -50.94 84.69 17.05
N ALA A 266 -52.25 84.63 17.33
CA ALA A 266 -53.02 83.41 17.50
C ALA A 266 -53.05 82.57 16.22
N LYS A 267 -53.15 83.18 15.03
CA LYS A 267 -53.10 82.44 13.76
C LYS A 267 -51.74 81.76 13.54
N GLN A 268 -50.63 82.44 13.86
CA GLN A 268 -49.30 81.85 13.75
C GLN A 268 -49.08 80.71 14.75
N LEU A 269 -49.55 80.91 15.99
CA LEU A 269 -49.51 79.89 17.04
C LEU A 269 -50.36 78.65 16.66
N HIS A 270 -51.59 78.86 16.18
CA HIS A 270 -52.48 77.78 15.75
C HIS A 270 -51.84 76.91 14.67
N ASN A 271 -51.22 77.52 13.65
CA ASN A 271 -50.50 76.76 12.61
C ASN A 271 -49.28 75.99 13.15
N ARG A 272 -48.65 76.43 14.24
CA ARG A 272 -47.55 75.69 14.89
C ARG A 272 -48.10 74.50 15.69
N ILE A 273 -49.19 74.70 16.43
CA ILE A 273 -49.87 73.65 17.21
C ILE A 273 -50.45 72.58 16.28
N ALA A 274 -51.11 72.98 15.19
CA ALA A 274 -51.68 72.05 14.22
C ALA A 274 -50.62 71.11 13.63
N ARG A 275 -49.47 71.66 13.18
CA ARG A 275 -48.33 70.87 12.66
C ARG A 275 -47.74 69.92 13.71
N ALA A 276 -47.59 70.37 14.96
CA ALA A 276 -47.12 69.51 16.04
C ALA A 276 -48.12 68.37 16.34
N THR A 277 -49.42 68.65 16.28
CA THR A 277 -50.49 67.68 16.53
C THR A 277 -50.54 66.62 15.43
N GLU A 278 -50.43 67.02 14.17
CA GLU A 278 -50.33 66.09 13.03
C GLU A 278 -49.11 65.16 13.16
N ALA A 279 -47.95 65.71 13.56
CA ALA A 279 -46.74 64.91 13.77
C ALA A 279 -46.91 63.85 14.88
N LEU A 280 -47.64 64.17 15.95
CA LEU A 280 -47.93 63.24 17.04
C LEU A 280 -48.92 62.13 16.62
N GLN A 281 -49.91 62.46 15.79
CA GLN A 281 -50.90 61.50 15.31
C GLN A 281 -50.32 60.45 14.35
N MET A 282 -49.22 60.77 13.66
CA MET A 282 -48.59 59.90 12.67
C MET A 282 -47.41 59.07 13.21
N PHE A 283 -47.36 58.82 14.53
CA PHE A 283 -46.25 58.09 15.14
C PHE A 283 -46.08 56.68 14.56
N ARG A 284 -44.84 56.38 14.14
CA ARG A 284 -44.37 55.02 13.82
C ARG A 284 -42.94 54.85 14.31
N PRO A 285 -42.55 53.66 14.80
CA PRO A 285 -41.16 53.37 15.13
C PRO A 285 -40.24 53.58 13.93
N ALA A 286 -39.12 54.27 14.15
CA ALA A 286 -38.15 54.61 13.11
C ALA A 286 -37.44 53.38 12.54
N ALA A 287 -37.48 52.25 13.23
CA ALA A 287 -36.98 50.96 12.74
C ALA A 287 -37.82 49.80 13.28
N SER A 288 -37.84 48.69 12.53
CA SER A 288 -38.39 47.41 13.00
C SER A 288 -37.53 46.83 14.13
N SER A 289 -38.07 45.93 14.96
CA SER A 289 -37.30 45.14 15.96
C SER A 289 -36.86 43.75 15.46
N SER A 290 -37.38 43.28 14.32
CA SER A 290 -37.22 41.89 13.87
C SER A 290 -36.04 41.69 12.92
N PHE A 291 -35.28 40.59 13.10
CA PHE A 291 -34.21 40.14 12.19
C PHE A 291 -34.65 38.99 11.27
N ARG A 292 -35.95 38.85 10.99
CA ARG A 292 -36.49 37.79 10.11
C ARG A 292 -35.85 37.71 8.72
N HIS A 293 -35.22 38.78 8.25
CA HIS A 293 -34.52 38.86 6.97
C HIS A 293 -33.05 38.39 7.04
N CYS A 294 -32.51 38.14 8.23
CA CYS A 294 -31.17 37.60 8.44
C CYS A 294 -31.25 36.07 8.62
N GLN A 295 -31.59 35.36 7.55
CA GLN A 295 -31.61 33.90 7.54
C GLN A 295 -30.43 33.36 6.71
N LEU A 296 -29.77 32.33 7.21
CA LEU A 296 -28.68 31.65 6.53
C LEU A 296 -29.12 30.22 6.17
N ASP A 297 -29.09 29.89 4.89
CA ASP A 297 -29.23 28.52 4.40
C ASP A 297 -27.83 27.96 4.09
N VAL A 298 -27.53 26.78 4.63
CA VAL A 298 -26.24 26.08 4.46
C VAL A 298 -26.40 24.72 3.78
N GLY A 299 -27.59 24.41 3.23
CA GLY A 299 -27.89 23.09 2.69
C GLY A 299 -26.97 22.67 1.53
N ARG A 300 -26.63 23.62 0.63
CA ARG A 300 -25.72 23.37 -0.49
C ARG A 300 -24.29 23.09 0.00
N GLU A 301 -23.81 23.87 0.94
CA GLU A 301 -22.46 23.78 1.49
C GLU A 301 -22.29 22.48 2.26
N MET A 302 -23.28 22.06 3.04
CA MET A 302 -23.27 20.76 3.73
C MET A 302 -23.18 19.59 2.74
N LYS A 303 -23.89 19.67 1.61
CA LYS A 303 -23.78 18.65 0.56
C LYS A 303 -22.36 18.59 -0.03
N LEU A 304 -21.77 19.75 -0.35
CA LEU A 304 -20.40 19.81 -0.87
C LEU A 304 -19.37 19.25 0.13
N LEU A 305 -19.54 19.53 1.43
CA LEU A 305 -18.66 18.99 2.48
C LEU A 305 -18.81 17.48 2.65
N THR A 306 -20.03 16.95 2.51
CA THR A 306 -20.29 15.50 2.59
C THR A 306 -19.72 14.74 1.38
N GLU A 307 -19.59 15.42 0.24
CA GLU A 307 -19.04 14.86 -1.01
C GLU A 307 -17.50 15.01 -1.11
N LEU A 308 -16.82 15.49 -0.06
CA LEU A 308 -15.35 15.55 -0.02
C LEU A 308 -14.72 14.15 0.00
N ASN A 309 -14.01 13.81 -1.07
CA ASN A 309 -13.39 12.51 -1.27
C ASN A 309 -11.97 12.66 -1.83
N PHE A 310 -11.15 11.63 -1.67
CA PHE A 310 -9.87 11.54 -2.37
C PHE A 310 -10.10 11.53 -3.88
N LEU A 311 -9.26 12.28 -4.59
CA LEU A 311 -9.31 12.31 -6.04
C LEU A 311 -8.87 10.94 -6.58
N ARG A 312 -9.62 10.43 -7.55
CA ARG A 312 -9.28 9.22 -8.28
C ARG A 312 -8.80 9.61 -9.68
N VAL A 313 -7.82 8.88 -10.20
CA VAL A 313 -7.38 9.05 -11.60
C VAL A 313 -8.53 8.66 -12.54
N PRO A 314 -8.60 9.23 -13.76
CA PRO A 314 -9.59 8.82 -14.75
C PRO A 314 -9.44 7.33 -15.09
N GLU A 315 -10.55 6.64 -15.28
CA GLU A 315 -10.54 5.27 -15.80
C GLU A 315 -10.03 5.25 -17.27
N ALA A 316 -9.64 4.07 -17.74
CA ALA A 316 -9.17 3.89 -19.11
C ALA A 316 -10.22 4.39 -20.12
N PRO A 317 -9.88 5.36 -21.00
CA PRO A 317 -10.77 5.79 -22.06
C PRO A 317 -11.08 4.65 -23.03
N VAL A 318 -12.29 4.65 -23.60
CA VAL A 318 -12.69 3.67 -24.62
C VAL A 318 -12.66 4.35 -25.97
N ILE A 319 -11.77 3.91 -26.87
CA ILE A 319 -11.71 4.40 -28.25
C ILE A 319 -12.95 3.93 -29.00
N ASP A 320 -13.68 4.88 -29.58
CA ASP A 320 -14.86 4.62 -30.39
C ASP A 320 -14.40 4.25 -31.81
N THR A 321 -14.33 2.95 -32.08
CA THR A 321 -13.90 2.40 -33.36
C THR A 321 -14.85 2.72 -34.51
N GLN A 322 -16.10 3.10 -34.24
CA GLN A 322 -17.07 3.48 -35.29
C GLN A 322 -16.88 4.93 -35.75
N ARG A 323 -16.33 5.77 -34.87
CA ARG A 323 -16.08 7.20 -35.14
C ARG A 323 -14.61 7.53 -35.39
N THR A 324 -13.75 6.54 -35.25
CA THR A 324 -12.31 6.60 -35.52
C THR A 324 -12.04 6.10 -36.94
N PHE A 325 -11.23 6.82 -37.71
CA PHE A 325 -10.88 6.43 -39.08
C PHE A 325 -9.45 6.86 -39.44
N ALA A 326 -8.88 6.16 -40.42
CA ALA A 326 -7.54 6.40 -40.93
C ALA A 326 -7.57 6.48 -42.46
N TYR A 327 -7.26 7.66 -43.00
CA TYR A 327 -7.10 7.91 -44.44
C TYR A 327 -5.77 8.66 -44.68
N ASP A 328 -5.85 9.88 -45.22
CA ASP A 328 -4.76 10.86 -45.30
C ASP A 328 -4.42 11.45 -43.93
N GLN A 329 -5.31 11.27 -42.95
CA GLN A 329 -5.16 11.65 -41.55
C GLN A 329 -5.78 10.56 -40.67
N ILE A 330 -5.31 10.44 -39.42
CA ILE A 330 -5.95 9.55 -38.44
C ILE A 330 -6.78 10.39 -37.49
N PHE A 331 -8.10 10.26 -37.58
CA PHE A 331 -9.02 10.87 -36.63
C PHE A 331 -9.38 9.85 -35.55
N LEU A 332 -9.00 10.12 -34.31
CA LEU A 332 -9.35 9.33 -33.14
C LEU A 332 -10.50 9.97 -32.38
N CYS A 333 -11.47 9.15 -31.97
CA CYS A 333 -12.51 9.54 -31.04
C CYS A 333 -12.59 8.52 -29.90
N TRP A 334 -12.80 8.98 -28.67
CA TRP A 334 -12.94 8.13 -27.50
C TRP A 334 -14.02 8.66 -26.57
N ARG A 335 -14.34 7.90 -25.53
CA ARG A 335 -15.24 8.31 -24.47
C ARG A 335 -14.75 7.79 -23.14
N LEU A 336 -15.01 8.55 -22.07
CA LEU A 336 -14.68 8.14 -20.72
C LEU A 336 -15.86 7.31 -20.14
N PRO A 337 -15.60 6.27 -19.33
CA PRO A 337 -16.67 5.52 -18.68
C PRO A 337 -17.59 6.44 -17.84
N PRO A 338 -18.92 6.19 -17.79
CA PRO A 338 -19.88 7.09 -17.11
C PRO A 338 -19.62 7.33 -15.62
N HIS A 339 -18.98 6.38 -14.93
CA HIS A 339 -18.67 6.46 -13.50
C HIS A 339 -17.24 6.92 -13.20
N SER A 340 -16.44 7.15 -14.24
CA SER A 340 -15.07 7.62 -14.12
C SER A 340 -15.05 9.07 -13.63
N PRO A 341 -14.09 9.46 -12.77
CA PRO A 341 -13.82 10.86 -12.52
C PRO A 341 -13.40 11.55 -13.82
N PRO A 342 -13.72 12.83 -14.01
CA PRO A 342 -13.45 13.53 -15.26
C PRO A 342 -11.94 13.66 -15.51
N ALA A 343 -11.54 13.46 -16.76
CA ALA A 343 -10.21 13.81 -17.23
C ALA A 343 -10.17 15.29 -17.62
N TRP A 344 -9.09 15.98 -17.25
CA TRP A 344 -8.84 17.38 -17.61
C TRP A 344 -8.18 17.50 -18.98
N HIS A 345 -7.33 16.53 -19.32
CA HIS A 345 -6.72 16.36 -20.63
C HIS A 345 -6.39 14.88 -20.89
N TYR A 346 -6.04 14.57 -22.13
CA TYR A 346 -5.66 13.23 -22.56
C TYR A 346 -4.25 13.21 -23.15
N THR A 347 -3.63 12.04 -23.06
CA THR A 347 -2.36 11.72 -23.74
C THR A 347 -2.64 10.61 -24.73
N ILE A 348 -2.24 10.82 -25.98
CA ILE A 348 -2.34 9.84 -27.05
C ILE A 348 -0.95 9.31 -27.34
N GLU A 349 -0.80 7.99 -27.33
CA GLU A 349 0.40 7.34 -27.82
C GLU A 349 0.09 6.53 -29.07
N PHE A 350 0.96 6.64 -30.06
CA PHE A 350 0.83 5.90 -31.31
C PHE A 350 2.19 5.46 -31.84
N ARG A 351 2.23 4.33 -32.54
CA ARG A 351 3.42 3.84 -33.22
C ARG A 351 3.06 2.99 -34.43
N ARG A 352 4.01 2.88 -35.34
CA ARG A 352 3.95 1.99 -36.51
C ARG A 352 4.36 0.56 -36.14
N THR A 353 3.67 -0.41 -36.72
CA THR A 353 3.95 -1.85 -36.53
C THR A 353 4.49 -2.53 -37.79
N ASP A 354 4.49 -1.84 -38.93
CA ASP A 354 4.99 -2.29 -40.22
C ASP A 354 6.52 -2.13 -40.37
N VAL A 355 7.23 -1.73 -39.31
CA VAL A 355 8.69 -1.52 -39.35
C VAL A 355 9.42 -2.87 -39.17
N PRO A 356 10.33 -3.27 -40.08
CA PRO A 356 11.02 -4.55 -40.00
C PRO A 356 11.85 -4.64 -38.71
N ALA A 357 11.84 -5.83 -38.07
CA ALA A 357 12.45 -6.11 -36.76
C ALA A 357 13.96 -5.80 -36.66
N GLN A 358 14.64 -5.51 -37.77
CA GLN A 358 16.05 -5.12 -37.84
C GLN A 358 16.30 -3.66 -37.41
N SER A 359 15.25 -2.83 -37.28
CA SER A 359 15.35 -1.40 -36.94
C SER A 359 15.23 -1.09 -35.44
N GLY A 360 15.13 -2.11 -34.57
CA GLY A 360 14.87 -1.95 -33.14
C GLY A 360 13.38 -1.70 -32.82
N PRO A 361 12.98 -1.67 -31.54
CA PRO A 361 11.58 -1.47 -31.16
C PRO A 361 11.09 -0.08 -31.57
N THR A 362 9.98 0.00 -32.31
CA THR A 362 9.34 1.28 -32.64
C THR A 362 8.90 1.98 -31.37
N ARG A 363 9.55 3.12 -31.08
CA ARG A 363 9.24 3.99 -29.95
C ARG A 363 7.84 4.55 -30.09
N TRP A 364 7.08 4.57 -29.00
CA TRP A 364 5.81 5.29 -28.93
C TRP A 364 6.04 6.78 -29.17
N GLN A 365 5.36 7.33 -30.18
CA GLN A 365 5.18 8.76 -30.33
C GLN A 365 4.05 9.20 -29.43
N ARG A 366 4.11 10.43 -28.92
CA ARG A 366 3.15 10.93 -27.93
C ARG A 366 2.66 12.31 -28.28
N ARG A 367 1.36 12.51 -28.10
CA ARG A 367 0.72 13.83 -28.07
C ARG A 367 0.10 14.06 -26.70
N GLU A 368 0.51 15.13 -26.04
CA GLU A 368 0.07 15.49 -24.70
C GLU A 368 -0.97 16.64 -24.74
N GLU A 369 -1.60 16.88 -23.59
CA GLU A 369 -2.54 18.00 -23.36
C GLU A 369 -3.72 18.08 -24.34
N VAL A 370 -4.15 16.95 -24.88
CA VAL A 370 -5.31 16.91 -25.78
C VAL A 370 -6.58 17.19 -24.99
N ARG A 371 -7.28 18.28 -25.33
CA ARG A 371 -8.57 18.66 -24.72
C ARG A 371 -9.72 18.13 -25.56
N GLY A 372 -10.77 17.67 -24.89
CA GLY A 372 -11.93 17.03 -25.53
C GLY A 372 -11.74 15.52 -25.70
N THR A 373 -12.63 14.89 -26.47
CA THR A 373 -12.73 13.43 -26.63
C THR A 373 -12.39 12.97 -28.05
N SER A 374 -11.63 13.78 -28.78
CA SER A 374 -11.17 13.46 -30.13
C SER A 374 -9.88 14.18 -30.47
N ALA A 375 -9.09 13.62 -31.38
CA ALA A 375 -7.89 14.26 -31.91
C ALA A 375 -7.58 13.79 -33.33
N LEU A 376 -6.88 14.66 -34.05
CA LEU A 376 -6.42 14.41 -35.42
C LEU A 376 -4.90 14.23 -35.42
N LEU A 377 -4.40 13.09 -35.87
CA LEU A 377 -2.99 12.87 -36.15
C LEU A 377 -2.73 13.16 -37.62
N GLU A 378 -1.92 14.18 -37.88
CA GLU A 378 -1.62 14.67 -39.22
C GLU A 378 -0.46 13.88 -39.85
N ASN A 379 -0.50 13.72 -41.18
CA ASN A 379 0.54 13.10 -42.01
C ASN A 379 0.96 11.68 -41.58
N PRO A 380 0.03 10.72 -41.41
CA PRO A 380 0.39 9.32 -41.26
C PRO A 380 0.98 8.77 -42.57
N ASP A 381 1.93 7.84 -42.45
CA ASP A 381 2.49 7.10 -43.57
C ASP A 381 1.39 6.27 -44.25
N THR A 382 1.37 6.26 -45.59
CA THR A 382 0.39 5.52 -46.38
C THR A 382 0.73 4.02 -46.43
N GLY A 383 -0.30 3.16 -46.42
CA GLY A 383 -0.12 1.71 -46.42
C GLY A 383 0.48 1.13 -45.13
N SER A 384 0.45 1.87 -44.02
CA SER A 384 1.05 1.49 -42.74
C SER A 384 0.00 1.07 -41.71
N VAL A 385 0.45 0.32 -40.69
CA VAL A 385 -0.41 -0.12 -39.57
C VAL A 385 0.01 0.58 -38.29
N TYR A 386 -0.90 1.37 -37.75
CA TYR A 386 -0.70 2.12 -36.52
C TYR A 386 -1.37 1.42 -35.35
N VAL A 387 -0.67 1.34 -34.22
CA VAL A 387 -1.26 1.00 -32.92
C VAL A 387 -1.38 2.27 -32.12
N LEU A 388 -2.57 2.53 -31.58
CA LEU A 388 -2.90 3.75 -30.87
C LEU A 388 -3.56 3.43 -29.53
N ARG A 389 -3.23 4.22 -28.52
CA ARG A 389 -3.81 4.15 -27.19
C ARG A 389 -3.95 5.53 -26.58
N VAL A 390 -4.96 5.70 -25.73
CA VAL A 390 -5.27 6.99 -25.10
C VAL A 390 -5.39 6.80 -23.59
N ARG A 391 -4.87 7.73 -22.79
CA ARG A 391 -5.12 7.77 -21.34
C ARG A 391 -5.59 9.15 -20.90
N GLY A 392 -6.44 9.18 -19.88
CA GLY A 392 -6.89 10.41 -19.24
C GLY A 392 -5.94 10.86 -18.13
N CYS A 393 -5.92 12.16 -17.84
CA CYS A 393 -5.19 12.75 -16.73
C CYS A 393 -6.06 13.76 -15.99
N ASN A 394 -5.99 13.77 -14.66
CA ASN A 394 -6.55 14.83 -13.81
C ASN A 394 -5.57 15.13 -12.66
N LYS A 395 -5.99 15.90 -11.65
CA LYS A 395 -5.13 16.24 -10.51
C LYS A 395 -4.56 15.03 -9.74
N ALA A 396 -5.27 13.90 -9.74
CA ALA A 396 -4.79 12.67 -9.09
C ALA A 396 -3.66 11.99 -9.88
N GLY A 397 -3.47 12.37 -11.15
CA GLY A 397 -2.46 11.84 -12.04
C GLY A 397 -3.04 11.19 -13.31
N TYR A 398 -2.23 10.32 -13.90
CA TYR A 398 -2.56 9.61 -15.13
C TYR A 398 -3.35 8.33 -14.82
N GLY A 399 -4.45 8.15 -15.55
CA GLY A 399 -5.17 6.89 -15.61
C GLY A 399 -4.45 5.84 -16.46
N GLU A 400 -5.04 4.64 -16.52
CA GLU A 400 -4.59 3.58 -17.41
C GLU A 400 -4.82 3.94 -18.88
N TYR A 401 -4.04 3.31 -19.76
CA TYR A 401 -4.27 3.41 -21.19
C TYR A 401 -5.51 2.62 -21.60
N SER A 402 -6.20 3.12 -22.63
CA SER A 402 -7.21 2.36 -23.37
C SER A 402 -6.62 1.06 -23.90
N GLU A 403 -7.51 0.13 -24.29
CA GLU A 403 -7.10 -0.96 -25.16
C GLU A 403 -6.45 -0.42 -26.45
N ASP A 404 -5.46 -1.17 -26.95
CA ASP A 404 -4.70 -0.83 -28.14
C ASP A 404 -5.59 -1.02 -29.38
N VAL A 405 -5.83 0.07 -30.13
CA VAL A 405 -6.57 0.02 -31.40
C VAL A 405 -5.60 0.03 -32.57
N HIS A 406 -5.83 -0.85 -33.53
CA HIS A 406 -5.02 -0.99 -34.74
C HIS A 406 -5.76 -0.35 -35.92
N LEU A 407 -5.12 0.62 -36.56
CA LEU A 407 -5.67 1.32 -37.72
C LEU A 407 -4.76 1.15 -38.93
N HIS A 408 -5.37 0.91 -40.08
CA HIS A 408 -4.67 0.77 -41.37
C HIS A 408 -4.89 2.03 -42.19
N THR A 409 -3.80 2.65 -42.64
CA THR A 409 -3.89 3.71 -43.64
C THR A 409 -3.98 3.09 -45.05
N PRO A 410 -4.81 3.63 -45.96
CA PRO A 410 -4.88 3.15 -47.32
C PRO A 410 -3.52 3.30 -48.03
N PRO A 411 -3.18 2.40 -48.98
CA PRO A 411 -2.05 2.63 -49.87
C PRO A 411 -2.31 3.85 -50.76
N ALA A 412 -1.23 4.57 -51.10
CA ALA A 412 -1.26 5.79 -51.91
C ALA A 412 -1.76 5.56 -53.35
#